data_AF-X0YFZ2-F1
#
_entry.id   AF-X0YFZ2-F1
#
_cell.length_a   1.000
_cell.length_b   1.000
_cell.length_c   1.000
_cell.angle_alpha   90.00
_cell.angle_beta   90.00
_cell.angle_gamma   90.00
#
_symmetry.space_group_name_H-M   'P 1'
#
loop_
_entity.id
_entity.type
_entity.pdbx_description
1 polymer ?
#
loop_
_entity_poly.entity_id
_entity_poly.type
_entity_poly.pdbx_seq_one_letter_code
_entity_poly.pdbx_strand_id
1 'polypeptide(L)'
;VKIAKLSGADTVVNSLVGSVGVLPTIEAIKNFKNIALANKETLVTAGSIVMKKVKQHNVKLMPIDSEHSAIWQCLNGEDRKTLNKITITCSGGAFKNKTREELENVTAADALKHPTWNMGAKITIDCATLMNKGFEVIEAHWLYDLNYDKIDVVFHPESIIHSLVEFPDRSTIAQLGVPSMKIPIQYALTYPKRMKNLELPRLDLIKTFQLNFKKINNELFSCLGYAYDAGKIAGSLPA
;
A
#
# COMPACT_ATOMS: atom_id res chain seq x y z
N VAL A 1 -2.48 1.13 23.02
CA VAL A 1 -2.28 -0.27 23.50
C VAL A 1 -3.49 -0.86 24.22
N LYS A 2 -4.09 -0.22 25.25
CA LYS A 2 -5.25 -0.80 25.97
C LYS A 2 -6.42 -1.21 25.06
N ILE A 3 -6.81 -0.34 24.11
CA ILE A 3 -7.88 -0.60 23.13
C ILE A 3 -7.56 -1.81 22.24
N ALA A 4 -6.28 -2.02 21.88
CA ALA A 4 -5.85 -3.15 21.07
C ALA A 4 -6.08 -4.52 21.75
N LYS A 5 -6.30 -4.52 23.07
CA LYS A 5 -6.55 -5.71 23.89
C LYS A 5 -8.01 -5.86 24.31
N LEU A 6 -8.90 -4.98 23.85
CA LEU A 6 -10.28 -4.95 24.33
C LEU A 6 -10.99 -6.29 24.08
N SER A 7 -11.70 -6.78 25.11
CA SER A 7 -12.56 -7.95 25.00
C SER A 7 -13.76 -7.65 24.08
N GLY A 8 -14.21 -8.64 23.31
CA GLY A 8 -15.35 -8.50 22.39
C GLY A 8 -15.06 -7.88 21.01
N ALA A 9 -13.87 -7.32 20.78
CA ALA A 9 -13.44 -6.94 19.43
C ALA A 9 -12.79 -8.14 18.71
N ASP A 10 -13.14 -8.41 17.46
CA ASP A 10 -12.50 -9.48 16.66
C ASP A 10 -11.34 -8.97 15.80
N THR A 11 -11.45 -7.73 15.35
CA THR A 11 -10.50 -7.09 14.43
C THR A 11 -10.11 -5.71 14.96
N VAL A 12 -8.82 -5.40 14.87
CA VAL A 12 -8.27 -4.06 15.15
C VAL A 12 -7.89 -3.39 13.84
N VAL A 13 -8.48 -2.24 13.57
CA VAL A 13 -8.04 -1.34 12.49
C VAL A 13 -6.88 -0.50 13.02
N ASN A 14 -5.69 -0.65 12.44
CA ASN A 14 -4.56 0.22 12.76
C ASN A 14 -4.35 1.26 11.67
N SER A 15 -4.76 2.50 11.97
CA SER A 15 -4.62 3.69 11.13
C SER A 15 -3.74 4.77 11.77
N LEU A 16 -2.86 4.39 12.71
CA LEU A 16 -1.88 5.30 13.29
C LEU A 16 -0.84 5.72 12.23
N VAL A 17 -0.19 6.87 12.43
CA VAL A 17 0.84 7.38 11.52
C VAL A 17 2.23 7.07 12.08
N GLY A 18 3.12 6.52 11.26
CA GLY A 18 4.50 6.22 11.64
C GLY A 18 4.66 4.94 12.47
N SER A 19 5.86 4.74 13.03
CA SER A 19 6.27 3.52 13.73
C SER A 19 5.57 3.29 15.08
N VAL A 20 4.83 4.28 15.59
CA VAL A 20 4.05 4.17 16.84
C VAL A 20 2.95 3.11 16.76
N GLY A 21 2.55 2.70 15.55
CA GLY A 21 1.58 1.61 15.33
C GLY A 21 2.14 0.20 15.56
N VAL A 22 3.46 0.03 15.68
CA VAL A 22 4.10 -1.28 15.89
C VAL A 22 3.63 -1.92 17.19
N LEU A 23 3.74 -1.20 18.32
CA LEU A 23 3.37 -1.74 19.63
C LEU A 23 1.88 -2.10 19.73
N PRO A 24 0.92 -1.23 19.35
CA PRO A 24 -0.49 -1.60 19.28
C PRO A 24 -0.76 -2.83 18.40
N THR A 25 -0.11 -2.95 17.24
CA THR A 25 -0.28 -4.10 16.34
C THR A 25 0.18 -5.39 17.01
N ILE A 26 1.37 -5.40 17.59
CA ILE A 26 1.91 -6.58 18.29
C ILE A 26 1.00 -7.00 19.45
N GLU A 27 0.49 -6.04 20.21
CA GLU A 27 -0.38 -6.33 21.34
C GLU A 27 -1.76 -6.83 20.91
N ALA A 28 -2.31 -6.35 19.80
CA ALA A 28 -3.53 -6.91 19.20
C ALA A 28 -3.32 -8.36 18.76
N ILE A 29 -2.22 -8.65 18.07
CA ILE A 29 -1.87 -10.02 17.61
C ILE A 29 -1.75 -10.99 18.80
N LYS A 30 -1.07 -10.59 19.87
CA LYS A 30 -0.93 -11.40 21.10
C LYS A 30 -2.28 -11.71 21.78
N ASN A 31 -3.30 -10.90 21.52
CA ASN A 31 -4.66 -11.10 22.02
C ASN A 31 -5.58 -11.71 20.95
N PHE A 32 -5.00 -12.40 19.97
CA PHE A 32 -5.69 -13.16 18.92
C PHE A 32 -6.65 -12.32 18.08
N LYS A 33 -6.39 -11.01 17.96
CA LYS A 33 -7.18 -10.11 17.11
C LYS A 33 -6.67 -10.18 15.68
N ASN A 34 -7.59 -10.20 14.72
CA ASN A 34 -7.22 -9.93 13.34
C ASN A 34 -6.81 -8.46 13.20
N ILE A 35 -5.93 -8.17 12.26
CA ILE A 35 -5.40 -6.83 12.04
C ILE A 35 -5.81 -6.36 10.66
N ALA A 36 -6.57 -5.27 10.59
CA ALA A 36 -6.80 -4.54 9.36
C ALA A 36 -5.82 -3.35 9.33
N LEU A 37 -4.77 -3.45 8.52
CA LEU A 37 -3.59 -2.59 8.61
C LEU A 37 -3.61 -1.50 7.54
N ALA A 38 -3.73 -0.24 7.96
CA ALA A 38 -3.53 0.94 7.11
C ALA A 38 -2.16 1.62 7.35
N ASN A 39 -1.54 1.35 8.50
CA ASN A 39 -0.24 1.90 8.88
C ASN A 39 0.92 1.07 8.28
N LYS A 40 1.33 1.42 7.06
CA LYS A 40 2.45 0.77 6.34
C LYS A 40 3.76 0.77 7.13
N GLU A 41 4.03 1.83 7.89
CA GLU A 41 5.26 1.98 8.66
C GLU A 41 5.44 0.87 9.71
N THR A 42 4.36 0.22 10.15
CA THR A 42 4.47 -0.96 11.02
C THR A 42 5.24 -2.11 10.34
N LEU A 43 4.99 -2.37 9.06
CA LEU A 43 5.68 -3.42 8.32
C LEU A 43 7.03 -2.97 7.77
N VAL A 44 7.18 -1.69 7.44
CA VAL A 44 8.48 -1.11 7.08
C VAL A 44 9.48 -1.23 8.24
N THR A 45 9.10 -0.75 9.43
CA THR A 45 9.98 -0.73 10.60
C THR A 45 10.14 -2.10 11.26
N ALA A 46 9.08 -2.91 11.32
CA ALA A 46 9.05 -4.12 12.14
C ALA A 46 8.48 -5.36 11.43
N GLY A 47 8.55 -5.42 10.09
CA GLY A 47 7.94 -6.47 9.28
C GLY A 47 8.28 -7.89 9.74
N SER A 48 9.57 -8.20 9.94
CA SER A 48 10.01 -9.52 10.41
C SER A 48 9.39 -9.93 11.76
N ILE A 49 9.27 -8.99 12.69
CA ILE A 49 8.69 -9.19 14.02
C ILE A 49 7.18 -9.38 13.92
N VAL A 50 6.51 -8.49 13.19
CA VAL A 50 5.05 -8.51 13.02
C VAL A 50 4.61 -9.77 12.29
N MET A 51 5.23 -10.10 11.16
CA MET A 51 4.88 -11.30 10.37
C MET A 51 5.14 -12.59 11.15
N LYS A 52 6.24 -12.67 11.93
CA LYS A 52 6.47 -13.79 12.85
C LYS A 52 5.34 -13.91 13.88
N LYS A 53 4.87 -12.81 14.46
CA LYS A 53 3.80 -12.82 15.45
C LYS A 53 2.46 -13.20 14.85
N VAL A 54 2.14 -12.70 13.64
CA VAL A 54 0.95 -13.09 12.87
C VAL A 54 0.90 -14.60 12.68
N LYS A 55 2.00 -15.21 12.21
CA LYS A 55 2.12 -16.66 12.04
C LYS A 55 2.02 -17.42 13.36
N GLN A 56 2.67 -16.95 14.42
CA GLN A 56 2.65 -17.59 15.74
C GLN A 56 1.26 -17.65 16.39
N HIS A 57 0.45 -16.62 16.22
CA HIS A 57 -0.89 -16.53 16.85
C HIS A 57 -2.02 -16.91 15.89
N ASN A 58 -1.69 -17.27 14.64
CA ASN A 58 -2.65 -17.65 13.60
C ASN A 58 -3.77 -16.61 13.39
N VAL A 59 -3.41 -15.32 13.42
CA VAL A 59 -4.36 -14.22 13.15
C VAL A 59 -4.26 -13.78 11.70
N LYS A 60 -5.32 -13.15 11.18
CA LYS A 60 -5.32 -12.58 9.83
C LYS A 60 -4.73 -11.17 9.85
N LEU A 61 -3.92 -10.87 8.84
CA LEU A 61 -3.43 -9.52 8.53
C LEU A 61 -4.02 -9.11 7.18
N MET A 62 -4.90 -8.11 7.18
CA MET A 62 -5.66 -7.66 6.01
C MET A 62 -5.19 -6.25 5.64
N PRO A 63 -4.63 -6.05 4.44
CA PRO A 63 -4.14 -4.74 4.03
C PRO A 63 -5.31 -3.79 3.72
N ILE A 64 -5.25 -2.59 4.29
CA ILE A 64 -6.12 -1.45 3.97
C ILE A 64 -5.45 -0.51 2.96
N ASP A 65 -4.13 -0.46 2.89
CA ASP A 65 -3.47 0.37 1.86
C ASP A 65 -3.99 -0.01 0.48
N SER A 66 -4.28 0.98 -0.38
CA SER A 66 -5.16 0.80 -1.52
C SER A 66 -4.60 -0.20 -2.54
N GLU A 67 -3.30 -0.09 -2.78
CA GLU A 67 -2.49 -0.91 -3.66
C GLU A 67 -2.37 -2.35 -3.14
N HIS A 68 -2.16 -2.50 -1.84
CA HIS A 68 -2.07 -3.81 -1.20
C HIS A 68 -3.44 -4.50 -1.09
N SER A 69 -4.49 -3.73 -0.83
CA SER A 69 -5.86 -4.23 -0.91
C SER A 69 -6.22 -4.67 -2.32
N ALA A 70 -5.73 -3.96 -3.35
CA ALA A 70 -5.90 -4.34 -4.75
C ALA A 70 -5.20 -5.66 -5.07
N ILE A 71 -3.92 -5.81 -4.71
CA ILE A 71 -3.17 -7.07 -4.86
C ILE A 71 -3.88 -8.20 -4.12
N TRP A 72 -4.31 -7.96 -2.88
CA TRP A 72 -5.01 -8.97 -2.08
C TRP A 72 -6.34 -9.39 -2.70
N GLN A 73 -7.08 -8.47 -3.31
CA GLN A 73 -8.29 -8.78 -4.07
C GLN A 73 -8.00 -9.61 -5.33
N CYS A 74 -6.92 -9.31 -6.05
CA CYS A 74 -6.50 -10.09 -7.22
C CYS A 74 -6.09 -11.52 -6.87
N LEU A 75 -5.59 -11.75 -5.66
CA LEU A 75 -5.19 -13.08 -5.17
C LEU A 75 -6.35 -13.91 -4.62
N ASN A 76 -7.59 -13.38 -4.58
CA ASN A 76 -8.71 -14.09 -3.97
C ASN A 76 -9.22 -15.22 -4.87
N GLY A 77 -8.92 -16.47 -4.47
CA GLY A 77 -9.23 -17.67 -5.25
C GLY A 77 -8.00 -18.28 -5.92
N GLU A 78 -6.87 -17.59 -5.88
CA GLU A 78 -5.60 -18.03 -6.48
C GLU A 78 -4.70 -18.74 -5.45
N ASP A 79 -3.81 -19.61 -5.92
CA ASP A 79 -2.72 -20.12 -5.08
C ASP A 79 -1.66 -19.03 -4.93
N ARG A 80 -1.45 -18.52 -3.71
CA ARG A 80 -0.46 -17.47 -3.44
C ARG A 80 0.96 -17.87 -3.86
N LYS A 81 1.26 -19.17 -3.97
CA LYS A 81 2.56 -19.67 -4.44
C LYS A 81 2.80 -19.44 -5.94
N THR A 82 1.73 -19.23 -6.71
CA THR A 82 1.85 -18.93 -8.14
C THR A 82 2.08 -17.45 -8.40
N LEU A 83 2.06 -16.59 -7.37
CA LEU A 83 2.35 -15.16 -7.53
C LEU A 83 3.74 -14.96 -8.15
N ASN A 84 3.77 -14.49 -9.41
CA ASN A 84 5.03 -14.32 -10.14
C ASN A 84 5.64 -12.94 -9.88
N LYS A 85 4.83 -11.88 -10.02
CA LYS A 85 5.24 -10.48 -9.93
C LYS A 85 4.05 -9.59 -9.58
N ILE A 86 4.32 -8.46 -8.91
CA ILE A 86 3.32 -7.41 -8.69
C ILE A 86 3.78 -6.09 -9.30
N THR A 87 2.80 -5.27 -9.67
CA THR A 87 3.03 -3.89 -10.11
C THR A 87 2.18 -2.97 -9.24
N ILE A 88 2.86 -2.14 -8.46
CA ILE A 88 2.26 -1.13 -7.60
C ILE A 88 2.12 0.17 -8.40
N THR A 89 0.91 0.69 -8.51
CA THR A 89 0.66 1.93 -9.25
C THR A 89 0.81 3.15 -8.34
N CYS A 90 1.21 4.31 -8.89
CA CYS A 90 1.25 5.58 -8.17
C CYS A 90 0.60 6.71 -8.99
N SER A 91 -0.11 7.63 -8.32
CA SER A 91 -0.63 8.85 -8.96
C SER A 91 0.49 9.82 -9.41
N GLY A 92 1.65 9.69 -8.75
CA GLY A 92 2.85 10.47 -8.93
C GLY A 92 2.97 11.76 -8.11
N GLY A 93 1.96 12.07 -7.29
CA GLY A 93 1.99 13.23 -6.41
C GLY A 93 2.09 14.58 -7.15
N ALA A 94 2.42 15.64 -6.41
CA ALA A 94 2.45 17.01 -6.91
C ALA A 94 3.55 17.25 -7.97
N PHE A 95 4.63 16.46 -7.96
CA PHE A 95 5.83 16.72 -8.75
C PHE A 95 6.02 15.78 -9.94
N LYS A 96 5.04 14.94 -10.28
CA LYS A 96 5.13 13.93 -11.35
C LYS A 96 5.60 14.45 -12.72
N ASN A 97 5.33 15.72 -13.02
CA ASN A 97 5.66 16.35 -14.31
C ASN A 97 6.83 17.34 -14.21
N LYS A 98 7.46 17.49 -13.04
CA LYS A 98 8.56 18.43 -12.85
C LYS A 98 9.87 17.91 -13.43
N THR A 99 10.69 18.82 -13.95
CA THR A 99 12.08 18.55 -14.34
C THR A 99 13.01 18.56 -13.12
N ARG A 100 14.26 18.13 -13.31
CA ARG A 100 15.28 18.18 -12.25
C ARG A 100 15.49 19.60 -11.72
N GLU A 101 15.64 20.58 -12.60
CA GLU A 101 15.84 21.99 -12.24
C GLU A 101 14.63 22.56 -11.48
N GLU A 102 13.41 22.20 -11.89
CA GLU A 102 12.19 22.63 -11.19
C GLU A 102 12.05 22.01 -9.80
N LEU A 103 12.65 20.83 -9.56
CA LEU A 103 12.63 20.14 -8.27
C LEU A 103 13.58 20.78 -7.25
N GLU A 104 14.62 21.51 -7.68
CA GLU A 104 15.59 22.14 -6.76
C GLU A 104 14.96 23.22 -5.87
N ASN A 105 13.87 23.83 -6.34
CA ASN A 105 13.23 24.98 -5.70
C ASN A 105 11.84 24.67 -5.11
N VAL A 106 11.41 23.40 -5.09
CA VAL A 106 10.08 23.05 -4.57
C VAL A 106 10.02 23.18 -3.06
N THR A 107 8.84 23.57 -2.57
CA THR A 107 8.60 23.69 -1.13
C THR A 107 7.66 22.60 -0.62
N ALA A 108 7.62 22.42 0.70
CA ALA A 108 6.61 21.58 1.34
C ALA A 108 5.18 22.05 1.00
N ALA A 109 4.96 23.36 0.89
CA ALA A 109 3.66 23.92 0.50
C ALA A 109 3.23 23.52 -0.92
N ASP A 110 4.19 23.33 -1.83
CA ASP A 110 3.91 22.82 -3.18
C ASP A 110 3.58 21.34 -3.17
N ALA A 111 4.31 20.55 -2.37
CA ALA A 111 4.06 19.12 -2.23
C ALA A 111 2.67 18.83 -1.64
N LEU A 112 2.16 19.68 -0.74
CA LEU A 112 0.83 19.55 -0.13
C LEU A 112 -0.34 19.74 -1.10
N LYS A 113 -0.10 20.17 -2.34
CA LYS A 113 -1.12 20.35 -3.39
C LYS A 113 -1.29 19.04 -4.20
N HIS A 114 -1.77 17.96 -3.55
CA HIS A 114 -1.92 16.66 -4.21
C HIS A 114 -3.04 16.68 -5.28
N PRO A 115 -2.79 16.18 -6.52
CA PRO A 115 -3.76 16.29 -7.63
C PRO A 115 -4.98 15.35 -7.60
N THR A 116 -5.12 14.49 -6.58
CA THR A 116 -6.04 13.35 -6.65
C THR A 116 -6.63 13.01 -5.29
N TRP A 117 -5.78 12.94 -4.27
CA TRP A 117 -6.16 12.47 -2.95
C TRP A 117 -6.13 13.63 -1.94
N ASN A 118 -7.12 13.67 -1.06
CA ASN A 118 -7.11 14.53 0.12
C ASN A 118 -6.62 13.71 1.32
N MET A 119 -5.40 13.99 1.80
CA MET A 119 -4.70 13.15 2.79
C MET A 119 -3.95 14.01 3.81
N GLY A 120 -3.43 13.37 4.87
CA GLY A 120 -2.57 14.05 5.85
C GLY A 120 -1.26 14.55 5.25
N ALA A 121 -0.64 15.53 5.91
CA ALA A 121 0.58 16.18 5.40
C ALA A 121 1.74 15.20 5.15
N LYS A 122 2.02 14.30 6.10
CA LYS A 122 3.14 13.33 6.00
C LYS A 122 3.04 12.47 4.75
N ILE A 123 1.91 11.77 4.56
CA ILE A 123 1.70 10.92 3.37
C ILE A 123 1.69 11.76 2.08
N THR A 124 1.23 13.00 2.14
CA THR A 124 1.22 13.89 0.97
C THR A 124 2.65 14.27 0.53
N ILE A 125 3.54 14.58 1.47
CA ILE A 125 4.97 14.79 1.18
C ILE A 125 5.62 13.51 0.66
N ASP A 126 5.34 12.37 1.28
CA ASP A 126 5.86 11.08 0.85
C ASP A 126 5.41 10.71 -0.58
N CYS A 127 4.19 11.08 -0.97
CA CYS A 127 3.70 10.91 -2.34
C CYS A 127 4.43 11.81 -3.33
N ALA A 128 4.77 13.06 -2.95
CA ALA A 128 5.49 13.99 -3.82
C ALA A 128 6.94 13.55 -4.09
N THR A 129 7.56 12.81 -3.16
CA THR A 129 8.93 12.27 -3.28
C THR A 129 8.97 10.81 -3.76
N LEU A 130 7.81 10.16 -3.88
CA LEU A 130 7.63 8.71 -4.03
C LEU A 130 8.20 7.85 -2.89
N MET A 131 8.57 8.44 -1.74
CA MET A 131 8.87 7.68 -0.53
C MET A 131 7.67 6.84 -0.06
N ASN A 132 6.44 7.34 -0.26
CA ASN A 132 5.21 6.60 0.06
C ASN A 132 5.21 5.24 -0.64
N LYS A 133 5.63 5.25 -1.91
CA LYS A 133 5.69 4.07 -2.74
C LYS A 133 6.87 3.17 -2.40
N GLY A 134 7.99 3.75 -1.95
CA GLY A 134 9.09 3.01 -1.34
C GLY A 134 8.67 2.21 -0.10
N PHE A 135 7.89 2.81 0.80
CA PHE A 135 7.31 2.10 1.94
C PHE A 135 6.37 0.97 1.51
N GLU A 136 5.55 1.19 0.50
CA GLU A 136 4.66 0.15 -0.04
C GLU A 136 5.43 -0.99 -0.73
N VAL A 137 6.59 -0.73 -1.33
CA VAL A 137 7.46 -1.80 -1.87
C VAL A 137 7.95 -2.71 -0.75
N ILE A 138 8.41 -2.14 0.37
CA ILE A 138 8.86 -2.90 1.55
C ILE A 138 7.67 -3.60 2.21
N GLU A 139 6.52 -2.95 2.30
CA GLU A 139 5.30 -3.56 2.83
C GLU A 139 4.85 -4.76 1.99
N ALA A 140 4.87 -4.63 0.66
CA ALA A 140 4.50 -5.70 -0.24
C ALA A 140 5.43 -6.93 -0.14
N HIS A 141 6.74 -6.72 0.06
CA HIS A 141 7.69 -7.79 0.36
C HIS A 141 7.20 -8.63 1.55
N TRP A 142 6.76 -7.99 2.64
CA TRP A 142 6.27 -8.68 3.84
C TRP A 142 4.89 -9.30 3.67
N LEU A 143 3.95 -8.62 3.01
CA LEU A 143 2.56 -9.08 2.85
C LEU A 143 2.43 -10.27 1.90
N TYR A 144 3.28 -10.34 0.88
CA TYR A 144 3.15 -11.30 -0.22
C TYR A 144 4.35 -12.24 -0.36
N ASP A 145 5.35 -12.14 0.53
CA ASP A 145 6.54 -13.00 0.51
C ASP A 145 7.26 -12.96 -0.84
N LEU A 146 7.47 -11.74 -1.36
CA LEU A 146 8.07 -11.49 -2.67
C LEU A 146 9.42 -10.81 -2.56
N ASN A 147 10.39 -11.28 -3.33
CA ASN A 147 11.65 -10.57 -3.49
C ASN A 147 11.44 -9.21 -4.18
N TYR A 148 12.28 -8.23 -3.85
CA TYR A 148 12.16 -6.86 -4.36
C TYR A 148 12.25 -6.72 -5.89
N ASP A 149 12.94 -7.63 -6.58
CA ASP A 149 13.02 -7.68 -8.06
C ASP A 149 11.70 -8.10 -8.72
N LYS A 150 10.75 -8.65 -7.94
CA LYS A 150 9.40 -9.02 -8.36
C LYS A 150 8.34 -7.97 -8.02
N ILE A 151 8.77 -6.78 -7.62
CA ILE A 151 7.88 -5.67 -7.24
C ILE A 151 8.22 -4.48 -8.12
N ASP A 152 7.36 -4.19 -9.10
CA ASP A 152 7.50 -3.02 -9.96
C ASP A 152 6.68 -1.85 -9.43
N VAL A 153 7.11 -0.64 -9.78
CA VAL A 153 6.34 0.58 -9.54
C VAL A 153 6.20 1.36 -10.84
N VAL A 154 4.97 1.80 -11.13
CA VAL A 154 4.64 2.58 -12.33
C VAL A 154 3.79 3.81 -11.99
N PHE A 155 3.91 4.87 -12.78
CA PHE A 155 2.93 5.95 -12.76
C PHE A 155 1.64 5.49 -13.43
N HIS A 156 0.53 5.73 -12.75
CA HIS A 156 -0.84 5.62 -13.25
C HIS A 156 -1.63 6.83 -12.73
N PRO A 157 -1.58 7.99 -13.43
CA PRO A 157 -2.09 9.24 -12.90
C PRO A 157 -3.60 9.24 -12.69
N GLU A 158 -4.35 8.39 -13.39
CA GLU A 158 -5.81 8.27 -13.25
C GLU A 158 -6.21 7.61 -11.93
N SER A 159 -5.31 6.86 -11.28
CA SER A 159 -5.55 6.18 -10.00
C SER A 159 -6.80 5.28 -10.00
N ILE A 160 -7.11 4.66 -11.14
CA ILE A 160 -8.24 3.73 -11.31
C ILE A 160 -7.79 2.29 -11.14
N ILE A 161 -6.67 1.91 -11.76
CA ILE A 161 -6.00 0.63 -11.50
C ILE A 161 -5.12 0.82 -10.25
N HIS A 162 -5.53 0.18 -9.15
CA HIS A 162 -4.86 0.34 -7.87
C HIS A 162 -3.61 -0.55 -7.74
N SER A 163 -3.56 -1.72 -8.37
CA SER A 163 -2.35 -2.52 -8.56
C SER A 163 -2.64 -3.68 -9.50
N LEU A 164 -1.57 -4.33 -9.98
CA LEU A 164 -1.63 -5.48 -10.86
C LEU A 164 -0.84 -6.66 -10.28
N VAL A 165 -1.29 -7.86 -10.60
CA VAL A 165 -0.67 -9.14 -10.23
C VAL A 165 -0.44 -9.95 -11.50
N GLU A 166 0.81 -10.33 -11.75
CA GLU A 166 1.20 -11.25 -12.83
C GLU A 166 1.38 -12.67 -12.28
N PHE A 167 0.87 -13.64 -13.03
CA PHE A 167 0.95 -15.08 -12.74
C PHE A 167 1.93 -15.79 -13.69
N PRO A 168 2.29 -17.07 -13.45
CA PRO A 168 3.36 -17.75 -14.19
C PRO A 168 2.98 -18.05 -15.64
N ASP A 169 1.68 -18.09 -15.94
CA ASP A 169 1.12 -18.20 -17.29
C ASP A 169 1.12 -16.86 -18.06
N ARG A 170 1.72 -15.81 -17.47
CA ARG A 170 1.79 -14.42 -17.98
C ARG A 170 0.44 -13.71 -18.01
N SER A 171 -0.61 -14.28 -17.43
CA SER A 171 -1.84 -13.56 -17.19
C SER A 171 -1.60 -12.46 -16.15
N THR A 172 -2.32 -11.35 -16.29
CA THR A 172 -2.28 -10.24 -15.33
C THR A 172 -3.69 -9.90 -14.90
N ILE A 173 -3.91 -9.88 -13.59
CA ILE A 173 -5.17 -9.42 -12.98
C ILE A 173 -4.91 -8.06 -12.34
N ALA A 174 -5.83 -7.12 -12.56
CA ALA A 174 -5.81 -5.80 -11.95
C ALA A 174 -7.10 -5.54 -11.20
N GLN A 175 -7.02 -4.86 -10.06
CA GLN A 175 -8.21 -4.35 -9.37
C GLN A 175 -8.44 -2.90 -9.77
N LEU A 176 -9.64 -2.63 -10.28
CA LEU A 176 -10.08 -1.31 -10.71
C LEU A 176 -11.12 -0.75 -9.72
N GLY A 177 -11.04 0.54 -9.42
CA GLY A 177 -11.98 1.24 -8.55
C GLY A 177 -11.94 2.75 -8.73
N VAL A 178 -12.95 3.42 -8.19
CA VAL A 178 -12.85 4.88 -8.00
C VAL A 178 -11.85 5.16 -6.87
N PRO A 179 -11.04 6.23 -6.93
CA PRO A 179 -10.00 6.51 -5.94
C PRO A 179 -10.65 6.88 -4.59
N SER A 180 -10.90 5.86 -3.76
CA SER A 180 -11.56 6.01 -2.47
C SER A 180 -11.15 4.92 -1.49
N MET A 181 -10.65 5.33 -0.32
CA MET A 181 -10.28 4.41 0.77
C MET A 181 -11.47 3.66 1.38
N LYS A 182 -12.71 4.07 1.10
CA LYS A 182 -13.90 3.32 1.55
C LYS A 182 -13.91 1.89 1.00
N ILE A 183 -13.37 1.66 -0.19
CA ILE A 183 -13.31 0.34 -0.83
C ILE A 183 -12.37 -0.60 -0.06
N PRO A 184 -11.07 -0.29 0.12
CA PRO A 184 -10.15 -1.20 0.80
C PRO A 184 -10.45 -1.33 2.30
N ILE A 185 -10.92 -0.27 2.98
CA ILE A 185 -11.37 -0.35 4.38
C ILE A 185 -12.53 -1.34 4.50
N GLN A 186 -13.57 -1.20 3.65
CA GLN A 186 -14.70 -2.11 3.68
C GLN A 186 -14.25 -3.55 3.38
N TYR A 187 -13.41 -3.74 2.36
CA TYR A 187 -12.96 -5.07 1.99
C TYR A 187 -12.21 -5.77 3.13
N ALA A 188 -11.30 -5.08 3.83
CA ALA A 188 -10.60 -5.62 5.00
C ALA A 188 -11.55 -6.02 6.14
N LEU A 189 -12.67 -5.31 6.31
CA LEU A 189 -13.63 -5.59 7.39
C LEU A 189 -14.69 -6.64 7.02
N THR A 190 -15.01 -6.80 5.73
CA THR A 190 -16.10 -7.68 5.29
C THR A 190 -15.61 -8.97 4.63
N TYR A 191 -14.32 -9.06 4.28
CA TYR A 191 -13.73 -10.24 3.65
C TYR A 191 -14.09 -11.55 4.39
N PRO A 192 -14.49 -12.61 3.67
CA PRO A 192 -14.48 -12.79 2.21
C PRO A 192 -15.74 -12.27 1.50
N LYS A 193 -16.68 -11.67 2.23
CA LYS A 193 -17.93 -11.12 1.67
C LYS A 193 -17.71 -9.70 1.16
N ARG A 194 -18.53 -9.29 0.19
CA ARG A 194 -18.64 -7.90 -0.25
C ARG A 194 -19.98 -7.34 0.17
N MET A 195 -19.99 -6.12 0.68
CA MET A 195 -21.22 -5.38 1.00
C MET A 195 -21.50 -4.28 -0.02
N LYS A 196 -22.77 -3.91 -0.15
CA LYS A 196 -23.16 -2.74 -0.95
C LYS A 196 -22.58 -1.48 -0.32
N ASN A 197 -21.98 -0.63 -1.15
CA ASN A 197 -21.52 0.71 -0.75
C ASN A 197 -22.22 1.75 -1.63
N LEU A 198 -23.32 2.30 -1.14
CA LEU A 198 -24.17 3.22 -1.91
C LEU A 198 -23.64 4.67 -1.90
N GLU A 199 -22.61 4.96 -1.12
CA GLU A 199 -22.00 6.29 -1.04
C GLU A 199 -20.97 6.53 -2.15
N LEU A 200 -20.52 5.47 -2.83
CA LEU A 200 -19.54 5.57 -3.90
C LEU A 200 -20.21 5.59 -5.27
N PRO A 201 -19.73 6.44 -6.20
CA PRO A 201 -20.17 6.35 -7.59
C PRO A 201 -19.69 5.02 -8.20
N ARG A 202 -20.41 4.56 -9.23
CA ARG A 202 -19.94 3.46 -10.07
C ARG A 202 -18.76 3.94 -10.90
N LEU A 203 -17.77 3.07 -11.10
CA LEU A 203 -16.72 3.32 -12.09
C LEU A 203 -17.34 3.41 -13.47
N ASP A 204 -17.11 4.52 -14.15
CA ASP A 204 -17.55 4.77 -15.52
C ASP A 204 -16.33 4.79 -16.43
N LEU A 205 -16.09 3.66 -17.10
CA LEU A 205 -14.94 3.50 -18.00
C LEU A 205 -15.08 4.36 -19.26
N ILE A 206 -16.31 4.67 -19.69
CA ILE A 206 -16.56 5.54 -20.84
C ILE A 206 -16.13 6.96 -20.51
N LYS A 207 -16.42 7.45 -19.30
CA LYS A 207 -15.93 8.76 -18.82
C LYS A 207 -14.45 8.79 -18.53
N THR A 208 -13.88 7.69 -18.04
CA THR A 208 -12.45 7.59 -17.73
C THR A 208 -11.61 7.65 -19.02
N PHE A 209 -12.13 7.12 -20.13
CA PHE A 209 -11.61 7.14 -21.51
C PHE A 209 -10.20 6.55 -21.74
N GLN A 210 -9.22 6.87 -20.90
CA GLN A 210 -7.83 6.43 -21.01
C GLN A 210 -7.30 5.99 -19.64
N LEU A 211 -6.43 4.97 -19.66
CA LEU A 211 -5.67 4.50 -18.51
C LEU A 211 -4.20 4.48 -18.93
N ASN A 212 -3.39 5.38 -18.39
CA ASN A 212 -2.03 5.57 -18.82
C ASN A 212 -1.05 4.95 -17.83
N PHE A 213 0.05 4.40 -18.35
CA PHE A 213 1.15 3.85 -17.57
C PHE A 213 2.47 4.44 -18.02
N LYS A 214 3.31 4.87 -17.08
CA LYS A 214 4.65 5.40 -17.37
C LYS A 214 5.67 4.88 -16.37
N LYS A 215 6.88 4.58 -16.86
CA LYS A 215 8.02 4.22 -16.03
C LYS A 215 8.44 5.38 -15.11
N ILE A 216 8.84 5.07 -13.89
CA ILE A 216 9.39 6.06 -12.97
C ILE A 216 10.84 6.39 -13.33
N ASN A 217 11.18 7.67 -13.28
CA ASN A 217 12.56 8.12 -13.36
C ASN A 217 13.18 8.13 -11.96
N ASN A 218 13.97 7.10 -11.64
CA ASN A 218 14.60 6.96 -10.32
C ASN A 218 15.63 8.06 -10.01
N GLU A 219 16.15 8.76 -11.01
CA GLU A 219 17.04 9.90 -10.79
C GLU A 219 16.27 11.11 -10.24
N LEU A 220 15.01 11.30 -10.66
CA LEU A 220 14.14 12.37 -10.16
C LEU A 220 13.47 11.99 -8.83
N PHE A 221 13.21 10.68 -8.63
CA PHE A 221 12.52 10.16 -7.45
C PHE A 221 13.42 9.18 -6.67
N SER A 222 14.57 9.67 -6.22
CA SER A 222 15.61 8.84 -5.60
C SER A 222 15.17 8.14 -4.31
N CYS A 223 14.20 8.71 -3.58
CA CYS A 223 13.61 8.07 -2.39
C CYS A 223 13.08 6.66 -2.68
N LEU A 224 12.50 6.43 -3.86
CA LEU A 224 12.06 5.11 -4.25
C LEU A 224 13.25 4.14 -4.35
N GLY A 225 14.32 4.55 -5.03
CA GLY A 225 15.56 3.77 -5.13
C GLY A 225 16.14 3.42 -3.76
N TYR A 226 16.23 4.39 -2.86
CA TYR A 226 16.70 4.15 -1.49
C TYR A 226 15.86 3.15 -0.71
N ALA A 227 14.54 3.13 -0.92
CA ALA A 227 13.68 2.14 -0.29
C ALA A 227 13.94 0.72 -0.82
N TYR A 228 14.18 0.55 -2.13
CA TYR A 228 14.61 -0.73 -2.68
C TYR A 228 15.96 -1.18 -2.10
N ASP A 229 16.92 -0.28 -1.99
CA ASP A 229 18.25 -0.58 -1.45
C ASP A 229 18.16 -0.98 0.03
N ALA A 230 17.45 -0.19 0.83
CA ALA A 230 17.21 -0.47 2.24
C ALA A 230 16.52 -1.82 2.44
N GLY A 231 15.48 -2.09 1.65
CA GLY A 231 14.74 -3.34 1.68
C GLY A 231 15.62 -4.55 1.37
N LYS A 232 16.45 -4.47 0.33
CA LYS A 232 17.36 -5.57 -0.09
C LYS A 232 18.48 -5.83 0.92
N ILE A 233 19.04 -4.79 1.53
CA ILE A 233 20.06 -4.92 2.57
C ILE A 233 19.45 -5.54 3.84
N ALA A 234 18.17 -5.27 4.10
CA ALA A 234 17.42 -5.77 5.26
C ALA A 234 18.06 -5.36 6.60
N GLY A 235 17.86 -6.18 7.64
CA GLY A 235 18.30 -5.85 9.00
C GLY A 235 17.53 -4.66 9.56
N SER A 236 18.26 -3.66 10.06
CA SER A 236 17.67 -2.43 10.61
C SER A 236 17.58 -1.29 9.59
N LEU A 237 18.10 -1.45 8.37
CA LEU A 237 18.17 -0.33 7.42
C LEU A 237 16.80 0.18 6.94
N PRO A 238 15.76 -0.67 6.78
CA PRO A 238 14.40 -0.17 6.51
C PRO A 238 13.74 0.62 7.65
N ALA A 239 14.24 0.52 8.90
CA ALA A 239 13.58 1.02 10.11
C ALA A 239 14.05 2.42 10.51
#